data_AF-A0A9E5L3B0-F1
#
_entry.id   AF-A0A9E5L3B0-F1
#
_cell.length_a   1.000
_cell.length_b   1.000
_cell.length_c   1.000
_cell.angle_alpha   90.00
_cell.angle_beta   90.00
_cell.angle_gamma   90.00
#
_symmetry.space_group_name_H-M   'P 1'
#
loop_
_entity.id
_entity.type
_entity.pdbx_description
1 polymer ?
#
loop_
_entity_poly.entity_id
_entity_poly.type
_entity_poly.pdbx_seq_one_letter_code
_entity_poly.pdbx_strand_id
1 'polypeptide(L)'
;MKPSFTELREHLLVQKKVARDDGFGGLKELWEEHPPLWAKVDFASSKDITTRSLRNVLGSGAVLRKSLYRVTLRHNKALPEQLRFKRDGKILQTVSCPIHESENTGYTTLFAVEL
;
A
#
# COMPACT_ATOMS: atom_id res chain seq x y z
N MET A 1 29.86 -8.77 1.01
CA MET A 1 28.60 -8.63 0.25
C MET A 1 28.22 -7.16 0.25
N LYS A 2 28.05 -6.54 -0.92
CA LYS A 2 27.52 -5.16 -0.97
C LYS A 2 26.03 -5.21 -0.59
N PRO A 3 25.54 -4.35 0.31
CA PRO A 3 24.10 -4.24 0.54
C PRO A 3 23.43 -3.81 -0.77
N SER A 4 22.52 -4.62 -1.30
CA SER A 4 21.66 -4.20 -2.41
C SER A 4 20.59 -3.28 -1.83
N PHE A 5 20.76 -1.97 -1.98
CA PHE A 5 19.73 -1.02 -1.58
C PHE A 5 18.56 -1.09 -2.57
N THR A 6 17.33 -1.24 -2.06
CA THR A 6 16.12 -1.10 -2.87
C THR A 6 15.97 0.36 -3.30
N GLU A 7 16.12 0.63 -4.59
CA GLU A 7 15.96 1.98 -5.14
C GLU A 7 14.48 2.37 -5.18
N LEU A 8 14.13 3.46 -4.50
CA LEU A 8 12.78 4.04 -4.51
C LEU A 8 12.73 5.09 -5.62
N ARG A 9 11.98 4.82 -6.69
CA ARG A 9 12.04 5.57 -7.96
C ARG A 9 10.84 6.47 -8.20
N GLU A 10 9.76 6.28 -7.45
CA GLU A 10 8.48 6.95 -7.67
C GLU A 10 8.06 7.76 -6.46
N HIS A 11 7.39 8.89 -6.70
CA HIS A 11 6.85 9.74 -5.66
C HIS A 11 5.33 9.59 -5.62
N LEU A 12 4.82 8.90 -4.60
CA LEU A 12 3.40 8.59 -4.47
C LEU A 12 2.73 9.57 -3.52
N LEU A 13 1.61 10.14 -3.95
CA LEU A 13 0.76 10.91 -3.03
C LEU A 13 -0.03 9.93 -2.17
N VAL A 14 0.19 9.99 -0.87
CA VAL A 14 -0.47 9.12 0.09
C VAL A 14 -1.81 9.75 0.48
N GLN A 15 -2.86 8.94 0.55
CA GLN A 15 -4.12 9.32 1.15
C GLN A 15 -4.46 8.38 2.28
N LYS A 16 -4.85 8.95 3.42
CA LYS A 16 -5.28 8.20 4.60
C LYS A 16 -6.78 8.28 4.77
N LYS A 17 -7.37 7.20 5.27
CA LYS A 17 -8.78 7.19 5.62
C LYS A 17 -8.97 7.89 6.97
N VAL A 18 -9.89 8.84 7.04
CA VAL A 18 -10.28 9.50 8.29
C VAL A 18 -11.79 9.46 8.44
N ALA A 19 -12.26 9.36 9.67
CA ALA A 19 -13.66 9.59 10.01
C ALA A 19 -13.81 11.02 10.52
N ARG A 20 -14.70 11.80 9.91
CA ARG A 20 -15.09 13.13 10.40
C ARG A 20 -16.57 13.11 10.77
N ASP A 21 -16.93 13.91 11.77
CA ASP A 21 -18.33 14.14 12.12
C ASP A 21 -19.10 14.70 10.91
N ASP A 22 -20.27 14.16 10.64
CA ASP A 22 -21.14 14.59 9.54
C ASP A 22 -22.10 15.74 9.89
N GLY A 23 -22.11 16.17 11.15
CA GLY A 23 -22.98 17.23 11.67
C GLY A 23 -24.37 16.74 12.09
N PHE A 24 -24.68 15.45 11.92
CA PHE A 24 -25.97 14.83 12.25
C PHE A 24 -25.82 13.70 13.29
N GLY A 25 -24.65 13.60 13.94
CA GLY A 25 -24.33 12.55 14.90
C GLY A 25 -23.81 11.26 14.27
N GLY A 26 -23.50 11.27 12.96
CA GLY A 26 -22.85 10.19 12.24
C GLY A 26 -21.38 10.49 11.93
N LEU A 27 -20.69 9.51 11.38
CA LEU A 27 -19.31 9.64 10.90
C LEU A 27 -19.27 9.46 9.39
N LYS A 28 -18.69 10.44 8.71
CA LYS A 28 -18.38 10.38 7.28
C LYS A 28 -16.92 9.99 7.09
N GLU A 29 -16.70 8.93 6.33
CA GLU A 29 -15.35 8.51 5.94
C GLU A 29 -14.86 9.32 4.75
N LEU A 30 -13.67 9.91 4.89
CA LEU A 30 -13.03 10.74 3.88
C LEU A 30 -11.59 10.29 3.67
N TRP A 31 -11.04 10.63 2.51
CA TRP A 31 -9.64 10.39 2.18
C TRP A 31 -8.88 11.71 2.20
N GLU A 32 -8.06 11.89 3.23
CA GLU A 32 -7.21 13.06 3.37
C GLU A 32 -5.84 12.83 2.75
N GLU A 33 -5.30 13.87 2.13
CA GLU A 33 -3.94 13.82 1.58
C GLU A 33 -2.91 13.89 2.73
N HIS A 34 -1.89 13.06 2.59
CA HIS A 34 -0.75 12.98 3.47
C HIS A 34 0.50 13.36 2.66
N PRO A 35 1.56 13.89 3.29
CA PRO A 35 2.83 14.13 2.62
C PRO A 35 3.23 12.95 1.72
N PRO A 36 3.63 13.23 0.46
CA PRO A 36 3.98 12.19 -0.49
C PRO A 36 5.23 11.44 -0.05
N LEU A 37 5.31 10.18 -0.47
CA LEU A 37 6.39 9.28 -0.09
C LEU A 37 7.11 8.74 -1.32
N TRP A 38 8.42 8.60 -1.19
CA TRP A 38 9.22 7.82 -2.14
C TRP A 38 8.90 6.34 -1.99
N ALA A 39 8.63 5.70 -3.11
CA ALA A 39 8.29 4.30 -3.19
C ALA A 39 8.90 3.65 -4.44
N LYS A 40 8.91 2.32 -4.42
CA LYS A 40 9.11 1.47 -5.58
C LYS A 40 7.81 0.72 -5.84
N VAL A 41 7.31 0.78 -7.07
CA VAL A 41 6.07 0.10 -7.47
C VAL A 41 6.40 -0.93 -8.52
N ASP A 42 6.27 -2.21 -8.17
CA ASP A 42 6.44 -3.33 -9.08
C ASP A 42 5.09 -4.04 -9.28
N PHE A 43 4.92 -4.77 -10.39
CA PHE A 43 3.83 -5.76 -10.46
C PHE A 43 4.09 -6.88 -9.45
N ALA A 44 3.04 -7.28 -8.73
CA ALA A 44 3.12 -8.41 -7.81
C ALA A 44 3.31 -9.71 -8.60
N SER A 45 4.26 -10.54 -8.16
CA SER A 45 4.53 -11.84 -8.77
C SER A 45 3.57 -12.90 -8.22
N SER A 46 3.46 -14.05 -8.91
CA SER A 46 2.67 -15.19 -8.43
C SER A 46 3.11 -15.68 -7.05
N LYS A 47 4.40 -15.50 -6.68
CA LYS A 47 4.92 -15.87 -5.36
C LYS A 47 4.38 -14.95 -4.27
N ASP A 48 4.20 -13.66 -4.55
CA ASP A 48 3.66 -12.69 -3.60
C ASP A 48 2.22 -13.05 -3.21
N ILE A 49 1.40 -13.46 -4.18
CA ILE A 49 -0.01 -13.84 -4.00
C ILE A 49 -0.16 -15.03 -3.03
N THR A 50 0.81 -15.94 -3.02
CA THR A 50 0.79 -17.12 -2.13
C THR A 50 1.09 -16.81 -0.67
N THR A 51 1.37 -15.55 -0.30
CA THR A 51 1.55 -15.15 1.10
C THR A 51 0.21 -15.11 1.86
N ARG A 52 0.24 -15.42 3.17
CA ARG A 52 -0.97 -15.56 4.02
C ARG A 52 -1.82 -14.29 4.06
N SER A 53 -1.20 -13.11 4.01
CA SER A 53 -1.88 -11.81 4.01
C SER A 53 -2.71 -11.58 2.75
N LEU A 54 -2.20 -11.98 1.58
CA LEU A 54 -2.89 -11.80 0.30
C LEU A 54 -3.91 -12.91 0.01
N ARG A 55 -3.64 -14.17 0.40
CA ARG A 55 -4.60 -15.28 0.22
C ARG A 55 -5.96 -15.01 0.88
N ASN A 56 -5.95 -14.40 2.06
CA ASN A 56 -7.18 -14.10 2.80
C ASN A 56 -8.01 -12.99 2.14
N VAL A 57 -7.36 -12.08 1.39
CA VAL A 57 -8.02 -10.91 0.80
C VAL A 57 -8.43 -11.16 -0.65
N LEU A 58 -7.65 -11.93 -1.39
CA LEU A 58 -7.92 -12.26 -2.80
C LEU A 58 -8.74 -13.55 -2.96
N GLY A 59 -8.98 -14.31 -1.90
CA GLY A 59 -9.64 -15.62 -1.98
C GLY A 59 -8.83 -16.63 -2.80
N SER A 60 -9.17 -17.92 -2.68
CA SER A 60 -8.51 -19.03 -3.37
C SER A 60 -8.77 -19.09 -4.89
N GLY A 61 -9.11 -17.97 -5.53
CA GLY A 61 -9.44 -17.95 -6.94
C GLY A 61 -9.97 -16.64 -7.53
N ALA A 62 -9.86 -15.48 -6.86
CA ALA A 62 -10.19 -14.22 -7.53
C ALA A 62 -9.10 -13.90 -8.55
N VAL A 63 -9.35 -14.41 -9.76
CA VAL A 63 -8.61 -14.14 -10.98
C VAL A 63 -8.33 -12.64 -11.07
N LEU A 64 -7.04 -12.35 -11.23
CA LEU A 64 -6.32 -11.12 -11.56
C LEU A 64 -6.99 -10.18 -12.60
N ARG A 65 -8.27 -9.81 -12.43
CA ARG A 65 -8.92 -8.82 -13.30
C ARG A 65 -8.42 -7.41 -13.05
N LYS A 66 -7.78 -7.17 -11.90
CA LYS A 66 -7.14 -5.90 -11.54
C LYS A 66 -5.65 -6.12 -11.34
N SER A 67 -4.83 -5.23 -11.89
CA SER A 67 -3.37 -5.25 -11.72
C SER A 67 -3.03 -5.12 -10.24
N LEU A 68 -2.41 -6.16 -9.67
CA LEU A 68 -1.89 -6.16 -8.31
C LEU A 68 -0.45 -5.63 -8.33
N TYR A 69 -0.18 -4.67 -7.47
CA TYR A 69 1.10 -4.00 -7.34
C TYR A 69 1.70 -4.29 -5.97
N ARG A 70 3.02 -4.45 -5.94
CA ARG A 70 3.85 -4.41 -4.74
C ARG A 70 4.42 -3.02 -4.61
N VAL A 71 4.10 -2.34 -3.52
CA VAL A 71 4.56 -1.00 -3.19
C VAL A 71 5.54 -1.11 -2.03
N THR A 72 6.81 -0.82 -2.27
CA THR A 72 7.86 -0.79 -1.24
C THR A 72 8.22 0.65 -0.92
N LEU A 73 8.25 1.00 0.36
CA LEU A 73 8.54 2.34 0.85
C LEU A 73 9.49 2.26 2.06
N ARG A 74 10.12 3.38 2.44
CA ARG A 74 10.90 3.41 3.68
C ARG A 74 9.98 3.20 4.87
N HIS A 75 10.43 2.39 5.84
CA HIS A 75 9.68 2.15 7.06
C HIS A 75 9.35 3.48 7.74
N ASN A 76 8.06 3.70 7.97
CA ASN A 76 7.56 4.90 8.61
C ASN A 76 6.44 4.50 9.56
N LYS A 77 6.69 4.60 10.87
CA LYS A 77 5.73 4.25 11.93
C LYS A 77 4.51 5.18 11.95
N ALA A 78 4.58 6.35 11.32
CA ALA A 78 3.46 7.27 11.21
C ALA A 78 2.49 6.92 10.07
N LEU A 79 2.78 5.88 9.27
CA LEU A 79 1.87 5.45 8.23
C LEU A 79 0.61 4.80 8.82
N PRO A 80 -0.60 5.25 8.43
CA PRO A 80 -1.84 4.67 8.90
C PRO A 80 -2.07 3.28 8.31
N GLU A 81 -2.85 2.44 8.99
CA GLU A 81 -3.11 1.06 8.54
C GLU A 81 -3.89 0.99 7.22
N GLN A 82 -4.82 1.93 7.01
CA GLN A 82 -5.62 2.03 5.79
C GLN A 82 -5.19 3.24 4.98
N LEU A 83 -4.56 2.96 3.85
CA LEU A 83 -4.03 3.99 2.96
C LEU A 83 -4.30 3.64 1.51
N ARG A 84 -4.22 4.66 0.65
CA ARG A 84 -4.23 4.48 -0.80
C ARG A 84 -3.29 5.49 -1.41
N PHE A 85 -2.80 5.19 -2.60
CA PHE A 85 -1.85 6.05 -3.29
C PHE A 85 -2.49 6.63 -4.54
N LYS A 86 -2.26 7.92 -4.82
CA LYS A 86 -2.47 8.44 -6.18
C LYS A 86 -1.18 8.32 -6.97
N ARG A 87 -1.26 7.74 -8.16
CA ARG A 87 -0.17 7.54 -9.13
C ARG A 87 -0.69 7.86 -10.51
N ASP A 88 -0.13 8.88 -11.17
CA ASP A 88 -0.46 9.25 -12.55
C ASP A 88 -1.98 9.37 -12.84
N GLY A 89 -2.72 9.99 -11.91
CA GLY A 89 -4.18 10.16 -12.01
C GLY A 89 -5.00 8.92 -11.63
N LYS A 90 -4.37 7.79 -11.33
CA LYS A 90 -5.02 6.57 -10.85
C LYS A 90 -4.90 6.40 -9.34
N ILE A 91 -5.77 5.56 -8.77
CA ILE A 91 -5.75 5.22 -7.34
C ILE A 91 -5.30 3.78 -7.18
N LEU A 92 -4.25 3.57 -6.37
CA LEU A 92 -3.82 2.26 -5.89
C LEU A 92 -4.33 2.08 -4.46
N GLN A 93 -5.34 1.23 -4.29
CA GLN A 93 -5.93 0.91 -2.99
C GLN A 93 -5.15 -0.22 -2.33
N THR A 94 -4.64 -0.02 -1.11
CA THR A 94 -3.97 -1.10 -0.39
C THR A 94 -4.96 -2.19 -0.01
N VAL A 95 -4.55 -3.44 -0.22
CA VAL A 95 -5.32 -4.65 0.09
C VAL A 95 -4.64 -5.54 1.12
N SER A 96 -3.41 -5.23 1.52
CA SER A 96 -2.69 -5.98 2.56
C SER A 96 -2.32 -5.10 3.74
N CYS A 97 -2.11 -5.74 4.90
CA CYS A 97 -1.39 -5.09 5.99
C CYS A 97 0.06 -4.77 5.56
N PRO A 98 0.70 -3.76 6.17
CA PRO A 98 2.12 -3.49 5.98
C PRO A 98 2.98 -4.69 6.37
N ILE A 99 3.89 -5.09 5.49
CA ILE A 99 4.91 -6.09 5.76
C ILE A 99 6.21 -5.35 6.01
N HIS A 100 6.68 -5.35 7.26
CA HIS A 100 7.97 -4.78 7.59
C HIS A 100 9.06 -5.77 7.20
N GLU A 101 9.90 -5.39 6.24
CA GLU A 101 11.13 -6.14 6.00
C GLU A 101 12.02 -6.01 7.25
N SER A 102 12.88 -7.00 7.51
CA SER A 102 13.64 -7.12 8.75
C SER A 102 14.27 -5.79 9.19
N GLU A 103 14.45 -5.59 10.51
CA GLU A 103 14.90 -4.32 11.10
C GLU A 103 16.14 -3.72 10.42
N ASN A 104 16.99 -4.57 9.80
CA ASN A 104 18.21 -4.19 9.11
C ASN A 104 18.01 -3.54 7.72
N THR A 105 16.83 -3.66 7.12
CA THR A 105 16.55 -3.13 5.77
C THR A 105 15.84 -1.77 5.82
N GLY A 106 15.02 -1.53 6.85
CA GLY A 106 14.30 -0.27 7.03
C GLY A 106 13.24 0.00 5.96
N TYR A 107 12.71 -1.04 5.30
CA TYR A 107 11.64 -0.91 4.30
C TYR A 107 10.32 -1.54 4.79
N THR A 108 9.22 -1.07 4.21
CA THR A 108 7.90 -1.64 4.40
C THR A 108 7.27 -1.87 3.04
N THR A 109 6.73 -3.06 2.86
CA THR A 109 6.12 -3.51 1.61
C THR A 109 4.62 -3.70 1.82
N LEU A 110 3.84 -3.18 0.87
CA LEU A 110 2.39 -3.22 0.82
C LEU A 110 1.96 -3.78 -0.53
N PHE A 111 0.76 -4.35 -0.57
CA PHE A 111 0.14 -4.73 -1.81
C PHE A 111 -1.09 -3.88 -2.06
N ALA A 112 -1.24 -3.44 -3.31
CA ALA A 112 -2.31 -2.55 -3.72
C ALA A 112 -2.89 -2.96 -5.08
N VAL A 113 -4.16 -2.67 -5.30
CA VAL A 113 -4.84 -2.87 -6.58
C VAL A 113 -5.23 -1.52 -7.17
N GLU A 114 -5.19 -1.43 -8.50
CA GLU A 114 -5.74 -0.25 -9.20
C GLU A 114 -7.27 -0.24 -9.11
N LEU A 115 -7.84 0.90 -8.72
CA LEU A 115 -9.29 1.10 -8.64
C LEU A 115 -9.92 1.44 -9.98
#